data_AF-A0A5R9CVY0-F1
#
_entry.id   AF-A0A5R9CVY0-F1
#
_cell.length_a   1.000
_cell.length_b   1.000
_cell.length_c   1.000
_cell.angle_alpha   90.00
_cell.angle_beta   90.00
_cell.angle_gamma   90.00
#
_symmetry.space_group_name_H-M   'P 1'
#
loop_
_entity.id
_entity.type
_entity.pdbx_description
1 polymer ?
#
loop_
_entity_poly.entity_id
_entity_poly.type
_entity_poly.pdbx_seq_one_letter_code
_entity_poly.pdbx_strand_id
1 'polypeptide(L)'
;MNKNSARLKVDINKGMYLMAQKAKVSAAEKKADAEEKPEDKFTFSKDEVNKAVDLINQKGYITKIDFKEMDDDDWAKGFSKQIDKVFQKSDKDPYIYYEKFDFVGGDIDSIIWNMDVIKTREDALQKLGEVLKQKVNEK
;
A
#
# COMPACT_ATOMS: atom_id res chain seq x y z
N MET A 1 -6.82 10.07 57.06
CA MET A 1 -6.40 10.23 55.64
C MET A 1 -6.07 8.86 55.06
N ASN A 2 -6.90 8.37 54.12
CA ASN A 2 -6.79 7.04 53.53
C ASN A 2 -5.72 7.02 52.42
N LYS A 3 -4.53 6.49 52.72
CA LYS A 3 -3.37 6.41 51.81
C LYS A 3 -3.64 5.60 50.53
N ASN A 4 -4.65 4.72 50.54
CA ASN A 4 -4.98 3.88 49.39
C ASN A 4 -5.71 4.64 48.27
N SER A 5 -6.47 5.69 48.61
CA SER A 5 -7.19 6.50 47.60
C SER A 5 -6.24 7.38 46.78
N ALA A 6 -5.14 7.83 47.37
CA ALA A 6 -4.14 8.66 46.67
C ALA A 6 -3.36 7.84 45.63
N ARG A 7 -2.98 6.59 45.96
CA ARG A 7 -2.22 5.72 45.07
C ARG A 7 -3.03 5.30 43.83
N LEU A 8 -4.30 4.94 44.02
CA LEU A 8 -5.21 4.58 42.93
C LEU A 8 -5.42 5.73 41.92
N LYS A 9 -5.53 6.97 42.40
CA LYS A 9 -5.69 8.15 41.54
C LYS A 9 -4.44 8.45 40.70
N VAL A 10 -3.25 8.23 41.26
CA VAL A 10 -1.98 8.42 40.55
C VAL A 10 -1.80 7.39 39.44
N ASP A 11 -2.16 6.13 39.69
CA ASP A 11 -2.04 5.04 38.71
C ASP A 11 -3.00 5.21 37.52
N ILE A 12 -4.23 5.67 37.76
CA ILE A 12 -5.20 5.98 36.70
C ILE A 12 -4.70 7.12 35.80
N ASN A 13 -4.17 8.20 36.39
CA ASN A 13 -3.63 9.33 35.63
C ASN A 13 -2.41 8.93 34.78
N LYS A 14 -1.56 8.03 35.30
CA LYS A 14 -0.39 7.51 34.56
C LYS A 14 -0.82 6.62 33.38
N GLY A 15 -1.85 5.81 33.56
CA GLY A 15 -2.46 5.01 32.48
C GLY A 15 -3.04 5.89 31.36
N MET A 16 -3.80 6.93 31.72
CA MET A 16 -4.36 7.88 30.75
C MET A 16 -3.27 8.64 29.98
N TYR A 17 -2.19 9.05 30.66
CA TYR A 17 -1.05 9.72 30.03
C TYR A 17 -0.32 8.81 29.02
N LEU A 18 -0.15 7.53 29.34
CA LEU A 18 0.50 6.57 28.45
C LEU A 18 -0.35 6.29 27.20
N MET A 19 -1.68 6.20 27.35
CA MET A 19 -2.61 6.03 26.22
C MET A 19 -2.62 7.27 25.31
N ALA A 20 -2.62 8.47 25.91
CA ALA A 20 -2.54 9.72 25.15
C ALA A 20 -1.21 9.85 24.38
N GLN A 21 -0.09 9.39 24.95
CA GLN A 21 1.19 9.34 24.23
C GLN A 21 1.17 8.31 23.09
N LYS A 22 0.66 7.09 23.31
CA LYS A 22 0.52 6.08 22.24
C LYS A 22 -0.38 6.57 21.11
N ALA A 23 -1.48 7.26 21.42
CA ALA A 23 -2.35 7.86 20.42
C ALA A 23 -1.65 8.97 19.63
N LYS A 24 -0.80 9.78 20.27
CA LYS A 24 0.01 10.81 19.60
C LYS A 24 1.09 10.20 18.71
N VAL A 25 1.73 9.12 19.14
CA VAL A 25 2.74 8.40 18.34
C VAL A 25 2.09 7.72 17.13
N SER A 26 0.94 7.03 17.29
CA SER A 26 0.28 6.44 16.12
C SER A 26 -0.30 7.49 15.16
N ALA A 27 -0.72 8.65 15.67
CA ALA A 27 -1.10 9.78 14.83
C ALA A 27 0.11 10.43 14.13
N ALA A 28 1.30 10.40 14.74
CA ALA A 28 2.53 10.86 14.12
C ALA A 28 3.05 9.86 13.06
N GLU A 29 2.95 8.55 13.30
CA GLU A 29 3.25 7.50 12.32
C GLU A 29 2.29 7.57 11.14
N LYS A 30 0.98 7.76 11.38
CA LYS A 30 0.00 8.03 10.31
C LYS A 30 0.26 9.34 9.54
N LYS A 31 0.93 10.31 10.14
CA LYS A 31 1.29 11.57 9.48
C LYS A 31 2.63 11.47 8.73
N ALA A 32 3.55 10.63 9.17
CA ALA A 32 4.81 10.38 8.48
C ALA A 32 4.62 9.64 7.15
N ASP A 33 3.56 8.82 7.03
CA ASP A 33 3.16 8.19 5.76
C ASP A 33 2.37 9.15 4.84
N ALA A 34 1.96 10.31 5.37
CA ALA A 34 1.18 11.33 4.65
C ALA A 34 2.04 12.52 4.18
N GLU A 35 3.35 12.51 4.40
CA GLU A 35 4.26 13.55 3.90
C GLU A 35 4.79 13.15 2.51
N GLU A 36 3.88 13.01 1.55
CA GLU A 36 4.21 12.87 0.14
C GLU A 36 4.08 14.21 -0.59
N LYS A 37 5.22 14.83 -0.92
CA LYS A 37 5.40 15.55 -2.19
C LYS A 37 6.80 15.20 -2.73
N PRO A 38 6.89 14.80 -4.00
CA PRO A 38 6.51 15.68 -5.11
C PRO A 38 5.32 15.15 -5.91
N GLU A 39 4.24 15.94 -5.91
CA GLU A 39 3.37 15.98 -7.09
C GLU A 39 4.26 16.45 -8.26
N ASP A 40 4.23 15.72 -9.37
CA ASP A 40 4.81 16.10 -10.68
C ASP A 40 6.25 15.63 -11.03
N LYS A 41 6.74 14.49 -10.54
CA LYS A 41 7.93 13.85 -11.18
C LYS A 41 7.58 13.19 -12.52
N PHE A 42 6.37 12.65 -12.66
CA PHE A 42 5.95 11.88 -13.83
C PHE A 42 4.63 12.39 -14.39
N THR A 43 4.53 12.40 -15.72
CA THR A 43 3.28 12.62 -16.46
C THR A 43 2.85 11.29 -17.05
N PHE A 44 1.63 10.86 -16.75
CA PHE A 44 1.05 9.62 -17.26
C PHE A 44 0.05 9.93 -18.36
N SER A 45 0.16 9.27 -19.52
CA SER A 45 -0.80 9.49 -20.59
C SER A 45 -2.15 8.87 -20.24
N LYS A 46 -3.24 9.47 -20.72
CA LYS A 46 -4.59 8.93 -20.53
C LYS A 46 -4.73 7.53 -21.12
N ASP A 47 -4.07 7.27 -22.25
CA ASP A 47 -4.14 5.98 -22.93
C ASP A 47 -3.45 4.88 -22.12
N GLU A 48 -2.31 5.16 -21.50
CA GLU A 48 -1.63 4.20 -20.60
C GLU A 48 -2.48 3.90 -19.37
N VAL A 49 -3.04 4.94 -18.73
CA VAL A 49 -3.91 4.75 -17.56
C VAL A 49 -5.14 3.92 -17.92
N ASN A 50 -5.78 4.19 -19.06
CA ASN A 50 -6.93 3.41 -19.52
C ASN A 50 -6.55 1.96 -19.81
N LYS A 51 -5.42 1.72 -20.48
CA LYS A 51 -4.90 0.35 -20.72
C LYS A 51 -4.67 -0.40 -19.40
N ALA A 52 -4.13 0.28 -18.39
CA ALA A 52 -3.93 -0.32 -17.07
C ALA A 52 -5.26 -0.67 -16.38
N VAL A 53 -6.24 0.23 -16.42
CA VAL A 53 -7.59 0.01 -15.92
C VAL A 53 -8.26 -1.18 -16.60
N ASP A 54 -8.13 -1.31 -17.93
CA ASP A 54 -8.68 -2.43 -18.69
C ASP A 54 -8.01 -3.76 -18.28
N LEU A 55 -6.69 -3.79 -18.18
CA LEU A 55 -5.96 -4.97 -17.73
C LEU A 55 -6.34 -5.37 -16.30
N ILE A 56 -6.47 -4.41 -15.38
CA ILE A 56 -6.90 -4.68 -14.00
C ILE A 56 -8.34 -5.21 -13.97
N ASN A 57 -9.25 -4.65 -14.78
CA ASN A 57 -10.60 -5.20 -14.90
C ASN A 57 -10.62 -6.63 -15.49
N GLN A 58 -9.70 -6.94 -16.41
CA GLN A 58 -9.65 -8.22 -17.11
C GLN A 58 -9.00 -9.33 -16.28
N LYS A 59 -7.83 -9.06 -15.67
CA LYS A 59 -7.01 -10.07 -14.99
C LYS A 59 -6.69 -9.76 -13.54
N GLY A 60 -7.10 -8.59 -13.03
CA GLY A 60 -6.97 -8.22 -11.62
C GLY A 60 -5.66 -7.54 -11.23
N TYR A 61 -4.67 -7.41 -12.12
CA TYR A 61 -3.36 -6.84 -11.79
C TYR A 61 -2.60 -6.37 -13.03
N ILE A 62 -1.54 -5.58 -12.81
CA ILE A 62 -0.50 -5.25 -13.79
C ILE A 62 0.89 -5.35 -13.15
N THR A 63 1.90 -5.61 -13.97
CA THR A 63 3.32 -5.73 -13.56
C THR A 63 4.23 -5.07 -14.57
N LYS A 64 5.56 -5.11 -14.34
CA LYS A 64 6.56 -4.66 -15.31
C LYS A 64 6.51 -5.35 -16.68
N ILE A 65 5.85 -6.50 -16.79
CA ILE A 65 5.62 -7.17 -18.09
C ILE A 65 4.61 -6.38 -18.94
N ASP A 66 3.65 -5.70 -18.31
CA ASP A 66 2.63 -4.90 -18.99
C ASP A 66 3.11 -3.46 -19.26
N PHE A 67 3.88 -2.90 -18.33
CA PHE A 67 4.43 -1.54 -18.34
C PHE A 67 5.87 -1.57 -17.80
N LYS A 68 6.87 -1.47 -18.67
CA LYS A 68 8.29 -1.63 -18.28
C LYS A 68 8.76 -0.58 -17.28
N GLU A 69 8.13 0.59 -17.28
CA GLU A 69 8.38 1.71 -16.39
C GLU A 69 8.07 1.37 -14.92
N MET A 70 7.29 0.31 -14.64
CA MET A 70 7.07 -0.19 -13.27
C MET A 70 8.33 -0.74 -12.58
N ASP A 71 9.45 -0.88 -13.32
CA ASP A 71 10.77 -1.15 -12.75
C ASP A 71 11.30 0.05 -11.91
N ASP A 72 10.77 1.27 -12.14
CA ASP A 72 10.97 2.44 -11.28
C ASP A 72 9.84 2.50 -10.22
N ASP A 73 10.23 2.42 -8.95
CA ASP A 73 9.32 2.45 -7.79
C ASP A 73 8.49 3.73 -7.69
N ASP A 74 9.12 4.89 -7.90
CA ASP A 74 8.41 6.18 -7.84
C ASP A 74 7.39 6.26 -8.98
N TRP A 75 7.75 5.74 -10.16
CA TRP A 75 6.86 5.68 -11.32
C TRP A 75 5.66 4.77 -11.04
N ALA A 76 5.90 3.54 -10.57
CA ALA A 76 4.85 2.56 -10.28
C ALA A 76 3.88 3.07 -9.19
N LYS A 77 4.41 3.67 -8.12
CA LYS A 77 3.62 4.29 -7.05
C LYS A 77 2.82 5.49 -7.56
N GLY A 78 3.38 6.31 -8.44
CA GLY A 78 2.66 7.41 -9.08
C GLY A 78 1.53 6.92 -10.00
N PHE A 79 1.80 5.86 -10.76
CA PHE A 79 0.86 5.29 -11.71
C PHE A 79 -0.34 4.64 -11.02
N SER A 80 -0.11 3.93 -9.91
CA SER A 80 -1.19 3.33 -9.11
C SER A 80 -2.20 4.37 -8.62
N LYS A 81 -1.74 5.55 -8.20
CA LYS A 81 -2.63 6.67 -7.81
C LYS A 81 -3.47 7.22 -8.96
N GLN A 82 -2.94 7.23 -10.18
CA GLN A 82 -3.72 7.68 -11.35
C GLN A 82 -4.79 6.65 -11.72
N ILE A 83 -4.45 5.37 -11.64
CA ILE A 83 -5.40 4.26 -11.85
C ILE A 83 -6.51 4.32 -10.79
N ASP A 84 -6.14 4.45 -9.51
CA ASP A 84 -7.08 4.56 -8.39
C ASP A 84 -8.06 5.73 -8.57
N LYS A 85 -7.57 6.92 -8.98
CA LYS A 85 -8.42 8.07 -9.32
C LYS A 85 -9.42 7.82 -10.45
N VAL A 86 -9.12 6.93 -11.39
CA VAL A 86 -10.08 6.54 -12.45
C VAL A 86 -11.14 5.61 -11.87
N PHE A 87 -10.74 4.64 -11.04
CA PHE A 87 -11.65 3.70 -10.41
C PHE A 87 -12.60 4.35 -9.39
N GLN A 88 -12.13 5.32 -8.61
CA GLN A 88 -12.96 6.12 -7.69
C GLN A 88 -14.09 6.90 -8.38
N LYS A 89 -13.99 7.10 -9.70
CA LYS A 89 -15.03 7.75 -10.52
C LYS A 89 -15.93 6.75 -11.24
N SER A 90 -15.68 5.45 -11.06
CA SER A 90 -16.43 4.35 -11.68
C SER A 90 -17.39 3.73 -10.67
N ASP A 91 -18.46 3.10 -11.15
CA ASP A 91 -19.45 2.46 -10.28
C ASP A 91 -18.91 1.24 -9.51
N LYS A 92 -17.80 0.65 -9.96
CA LYS A 92 -17.20 -0.54 -9.33
C LYS A 92 -16.35 -0.20 -8.12
N ASP A 93 -15.63 0.92 -8.18
CA ASP A 93 -14.69 1.41 -7.16
C ASP A 93 -13.85 0.31 -6.47
N PRO A 94 -13.10 -0.51 -7.23
CA PRO A 94 -12.29 -1.58 -6.65
C PRO A 94 -11.15 -1.04 -5.80
N TYR A 95 -10.78 -1.80 -4.77
CA TYR A 95 -9.64 -1.44 -3.92
C TYR A 95 -8.31 -1.72 -4.64
N ILE A 96 -7.70 -0.69 -5.22
CA ILE A 96 -6.41 -0.79 -5.89
C ILE A 96 -5.27 -0.67 -4.89
N TYR A 97 -4.34 -1.61 -4.95
CA TYR A 97 -3.17 -1.63 -4.07
C TYR A 97 -1.87 -1.72 -4.88
N TYR A 98 -0.84 -1.11 -4.34
CA TYR A 98 0.53 -1.12 -4.86
C TYR A 98 1.46 -1.66 -3.80
N GLU A 99 2.30 -2.63 -4.16
CA GLU A 99 3.35 -3.10 -3.28
C GLU A 99 4.57 -3.60 -4.05
N LYS A 100 5.72 -3.52 -3.38
CA LYS A 100 6.97 -4.16 -3.79
C LYS A 100 7.23 -5.40 -2.95
N PHE A 101 7.77 -6.41 -3.61
CA PHE A 101 8.15 -7.66 -2.98
C PHE A 101 9.60 -8.00 -3.23
N ASP A 102 10.27 -8.47 -2.18
CA ASP A 102 11.58 -9.08 -2.26
C ASP A 102 11.44 -10.56 -2.63
N PHE A 103 12.18 -10.99 -3.65
CA PHE A 103 12.26 -12.37 -4.09
C PHE A 103 13.53 -13.06 -3.60
N VAL A 104 13.52 -14.39 -3.61
CA VAL A 104 14.72 -15.18 -3.34
C VAL A 104 15.74 -14.88 -4.44
N GLY A 105 16.90 -14.36 -4.03
CA GLY A 105 17.93 -13.88 -4.96
C GLY A 105 18.20 -12.37 -4.83
N GLY A 106 17.32 -11.63 -4.15
CA GLY A 106 17.49 -10.20 -3.88
C GLY A 106 16.86 -9.28 -4.94
N ASP A 107 16.21 -9.84 -5.94
CA ASP A 107 15.40 -9.07 -6.88
C ASP A 107 14.18 -8.48 -6.17
N ILE A 108 13.89 -7.22 -6.45
CA ILE A 108 12.75 -6.48 -5.89
C ILE A 108 11.87 -6.06 -7.06
N ASP A 109 10.59 -6.42 -6.98
CA ASP A 109 9.64 -6.18 -8.07
C ASP A 109 8.30 -5.71 -7.54
N SER A 110 7.57 -4.96 -8.38
CA SER A 110 6.31 -4.31 -8.00
C SER A 110 5.09 -4.87 -8.73
N ILE A 111 3.95 -4.80 -8.06
CA ILE A 111 2.63 -5.15 -8.60
C ILE A 111 1.60 -4.10 -8.20
N ILE A 112 0.73 -3.75 -9.14
CA ILE A 112 -0.48 -2.96 -8.87
C ILE A 112 -1.67 -3.89 -9.12
N TRP A 113 -2.54 -4.07 -8.14
CA TRP A 113 -3.63 -5.05 -8.25
C TRP A 113 -4.93 -4.59 -7.60
N ASN A 114 -6.01 -5.24 -8.01
CA ASN A 114 -7.33 -5.11 -7.42
C ASN A 114 -7.50 -6.13 -6.28
N MET A 115 -7.63 -5.67 -5.04
CA MET A 115 -7.80 -6.53 -3.87
C MET A 115 -9.16 -7.25 -3.82
N ASP A 116 -10.14 -6.84 -4.61
CA ASP A 116 -11.39 -7.60 -4.73
C ASP A 116 -11.19 -8.91 -5.52
N VAL A 117 -10.14 -8.96 -6.35
CA VAL A 117 -9.74 -10.14 -7.15
C VAL A 117 -8.61 -10.92 -6.47
N ILE A 118 -7.52 -10.25 -6.12
CA ILE A 118 -6.37 -10.84 -5.40
C ILE A 118 -6.38 -10.33 -3.96
N LYS A 119 -7.00 -11.11 -3.08
CA LYS A 119 -7.48 -10.64 -1.77
C LYS A 119 -6.40 -10.43 -0.73
N THR A 120 -5.25 -11.08 -0.88
CA THR A 120 -4.20 -11.05 0.13
C THR A 120 -2.89 -10.60 -0.48
N ARG A 121 -2.05 -10.04 0.38
CA ARG A 121 -0.67 -9.67 0.06
C ARG A 121 0.13 -10.90 -0.38
N GLU A 122 -0.08 -12.04 0.28
CA GLU A 122 0.56 -13.31 -0.03
C GLU A 122 0.15 -13.82 -1.41
N ASP A 123 -1.13 -13.73 -1.78
CA ASP A 123 -1.60 -14.09 -3.12
C ASP A 123 -1.02 -13.17 -4.19
N ALA A 124 -0.86 -11.87 -3.90
CA ALA A 124 -0.23 -10.93 -4.81
C ALA A 124 1.26 -11.23 -5.01
N LEU A 125 2.00 -11.55 -3.93
CA LEU A 125 3.38 -12.01 -3.98
C LEU A 125 3.52 -13.28 -4.82
N GLN A 126 2.69 -14.29 -4.56
CA GLN A 126 2.67 -15.54 -5.32
C GLN A 126 2.39 -15.28 -6.80
N LYS A 127 1.38 -14.45 -7.10
CA LYS A 127 1.02 -14.08 -8.48
C LYS A 127 2.17 -13.36 -9.19
N LEU A 128 2.81 -12.40 -8.53
CA LEU A 128 3.95 -11.68 -9.09
C LEU A 128 5.12 -12.64 -9.36
N GLY A 129 5.42 -13.53 -8.40
CA GLY A 129 6.43 -14.57 -8.55
C GLY A 129 6.18 -15.49 -9.75
N GLU A 130 4.95 -15.99 -9.91
CA GLU A 130 4.54 -16.80 -11.06
C GLU A 130 4.76 -16.08 -12.39
N VAL A 131 4.31 -14.82 -12.49
CA VAL A 131 4.39 -14.02 -13.72
C VAL A 131 5.84 -13.73 -14.11
N LEU A 132 6.66 -13.37 -13.13
CA LEU A 132 8.08 -13.03 -13.35
C LEU A 132 9.00 -14.26 -13.34
N LYS A 133 8.46 -15.46 -13.07
CA LYS A 133 9.22 -16.70 -12.86
C LYS A 133 10.26 -16.56 -11.75
N GLN A 134 9.92 -15.77 -10.74
CA GLN A 134 10.73 -15.53 -9.56
C GLN A 134 10.35 -16.49 -8.44
N LYS A 135 11.34 -16.84 -7.61
CA LYS A 135 11.10 -17.70 -6.45
C LYS A 135 10.68 -16.86 -5.26
N VAL A 136 9.50 -17.16 -4.73
CA VAL A 136 9.01 -16.57 -3.48
C VAL A 136 9.56 -17.33 -2.28
N ASN A 137 9.75 -16.63 -1.16
CA ASN A 137 10.09 -17.28 0.11
C ASN A 137 8.78 -17.70 0.78
N GLU A 138 8.42 -18.98 0.68
CA GLU A 138 7.31 -19.54 1.44
C GLU A 138 7.68 -19.48 2.94
N LYS A 139 6.94 -18.66 3.70
CA LYS A 139 7.08 -18.59 5.16
C LYS A 139 6.19 -19.61 5.84
#